data_AF-A0A497K321-F1
#
_entry.id   AF-A0A497K321-F1
#
_cell.length_a   1.000
_cell.length_b   1.000
_cell.length_c   1.000
_cell.angle_alpha   90.00
_cell.angle_beta   90.00
_cell.angle_gamma   90.00
#
_symmetry.space_group_name_H-M   'P 1'
#
loop_
_entity.id
_entity.type
_entity.pdbx_description
1 polymer ?
#
loop_
_entity_poly.entity_id
_entity_poly.type
_entity_poly.pdbx_seq_one_letter_code
_entity_poly.pdbx_strand_id
1 'polypeptide(L)'
;MFKAVMSDAKLLKDIIVAIATLIDEGTFEITSEAINLREMDPSRVAMVDFQWSKSLFDEYDCSQPTKICINITEMLKLLKRAGKGDSVELTLDEERRRLNIK
;
A
#
# COMPACT_ATOMS: atom_id res chain seq x y z
N MET A 1 4.54 -15.05 2.17
CA MET A 1 3.97 -14.35 3.33
C MET A 1 4.48 -12.92 3.34
N PHE A 2 3.58 -11.94 3.37
CA PHE A 2 3.92 -10.51 3.47
C PHE A 2 3.31 -9.93 4.74
N LYS A 3 4.15 -9.24 5.53
CA LYS A 3 3.76 -8.46 6.71
C LYS A 3 4.54 -7.16 6.73
N ALA A 4 3.85 -6.04 6.92
CA ALA A 4 4.48 -4.76 7.17
C ALA A 4 3.77 -4.02 8.31
N VAL A 5 4.52 -3.42 9.22
CA VAL A 5 3.99 -2.62 10.34
C VAL A 5 4.63 -1.23 10.28
N MET A 6 3.82 -0.18 10.40
CA MET A 6 4.33 1.17 10.56
C MET A 6 3.61 1.91 11.68
N SER A 7 4.35 2.73 12.42
CA SER A 7 3.84 3.54 13.52
C SER A 7 3.13 4.83 13.07
N ASP A 8 3.29 5.24 11.80
CA ASP A 8 2.67 6.45 11.26
C ASP A 8 1.61 6.12 10.20
N ALA A 9 0.43 5.68 10.64
CA ALA A 9 -0.69 5.41 9.74
C ALA A 9 -1.21 6.67 9.02
N LYS A 10 -0.92 7.87 9.53
CA LYS A 10 -1.28 9.12 8.86
C LYS A 10 -0.43 9.30 7.59
N LEU A 11 0.87 9.04 7.66
CA LEU A 11 1.74 9.08 6.49
C LEU A 11 1.26 8.13 5.39
N LEU A 12 0.90 6.89 5.75
CA LEU A 12 0.29 5.93 4.81
C LEU A 12 -0.92 6.53 4.12
N LYS A 13 -1.87 7.04 4.93
CA LYS A 13 -3.13 7.60 4.45
C LYS A 13 -2.90 8.78 3.51
N ASP A 14 -2.06 9.73 3.89
CA ASP A 14 -1.81 10.94 3.11
C ASP A 14 -1.21 10.58 1.72
N ILE A 15 -0.33 9.57 1.67
CA ILE A 15 0.24 9.06 0.41
C ILE A 15 -0.81 8.36 -0.44
N ILE A 16 -1.62 7.47 0.14
CA ILE A 16 -2.68 6.78 -0.60
C ILE A 16 -3.72 7.80 -1.13
N VAL A 17 -4.01 8.88 -0.37
CA VAL A 17 -4.88 9.97 -0.83
C VAL A 17 -4.28 10.65 -2.06
N ALA A 18 -2.98 10.92 -2.07
CA ALA A 18 -2.32 11.53 -3.22
C ALA A 18 -2.39 10.62 -4.46
N ILE A 19 -2.14 9.32 -4.30
CA ILE A 19 -2.23 8.34 -5.41
C ILE A 19 -3.67 8.26 -5.95
N ALA A 20 -4.67 8.26 -5.07
CA ALA A 20 -6.09 8.20 -5.44
C ALA A 20 -6.60 9.40 -6.25
N THR A 21 -5.83 10.49 -6.33
CA THR A 21 -6.18 11.62 -7.20
C THR A 21 -5.99 11.32 -8.69
N LEU A 22 -5.16 10.33 -9.02
CA LEU A 22 -4.81 9.97 -10.39
C LEU A 22 -5.33 8.60 -10.82
N ILE A 23 -5.40 7.63 -9.88
CA ILE A 23 -5.79 6.24 -10.18
C ILE A 23 -6.72 5.67 -9.11
N ASP A 24 -7.71 4.89 -9.55
CA ASP A 24 -8.69 4.25 -8.66
C ASP A 24 -8.28 2.83 -8.23
N GLU A 25 -7.44 2.17 -9.03
CA GLU A 25 -6.93 0.82 -8.84
C GLU A 25 -5.46 0.79 -9.27
N GLY A 26 -4.66 -0.02 -8.60
CA GLY A 26 -3.26 -0.20 -8.98
C GLY A 26 -2.64 -1.49 -8.46
N THR A 27 -1.64 -1.97 -9.20
CA THR A 27 -0.89 -3.17 -8.83
C THR A 27 0.34 -2.80 -8.01
N PHE A 28 0.32 -3.13 -6.72
CA PHE A 28 1.47 -3.01 -5.84
C PHE A 28 2.39 -4.22 -6.00
N GLU A 29 3.65 -3.96 -6.35
CA GLU A 29 4.71 -4.95 -6.41
C GLU A 29 5.49 -4.94 -5.10
N ILE A 30 5.36 -6.01 -4.33
CA ILE A 30 5.95 -6.15 -3.01
C ILE A 30 7.17 -7.05 -3.15
N THR A 31 8.32 -6.54 -2.70
CA THR A 31 9.61 -7.24 -2.72
C THR A 31 10.20 -7.30 -1.33
N SER A 32 11.33 -7.98 -1.13
CA SER A 32 12.05 -7.97 0.16
C SER A 32 12.59 -6.59 0.56
N GLU A 33 12.71 -5.66 -0.39
CA GLU A 33 13.33 -4.35 -0.19
C GLU A 33 12.34 -3.18 -0.19
N ALA A 34 11.26 -3.29 -0.95
CA ALA A 34 10.32 -2.20 -1.14
C ALA A 34 8.95 -2.67 -1.64
N ILE A 35 7.94 -1.82 -1.44
CA ILE A 35 6.65 -1.84 -2.12
C ILE A 35 6.69 -0.80 -3.22
N ASN A 36 6.41 -1.19 -4.46
CA ASN A 36 6.41 -0.31 -5.63
C ASN A 36 5.04 -0.26 -6.27
N LEU A 37 4.71 0.88 -6.89
CA LEU A 37 3.52 1.04 -7.71
C LEU A 37 3.89 1.91 -8.91
N ARG A 38 3.67 1.38 -10.11
CA ARG A 38 3.84 2.15 -11.34
C ARG A 38 2.60 1.98 -12.20
N GLU A 39 1.78 3.02 -12.25
CA GLU A 39 0.50 2.98 -12.94
C GLU A 39 0.21 4.27 -13.70
N MET A 40 -0.39 4.12 -14.87
CA MET A 40 -0.85 5.25 -15.68
C MET A 40 -2.24 5.68 -15.22
N ASP A 41 -2.52 6.98 -15.26
CA ASP A 41 -3.88 7.45 -15.10
C ASP A 41 -4.77 6.95 -16.26
N PRO A 42 -6.11 6.94 -16.11
CA PRO A 42 -7.03 6.46 -17.15
C PRO A 42 -6.87 7.16 -18.52
N SER A 43 -6.46 8.43 -18.54
CA SER A 43 -6.23 9.18 -19.78
C SER A 43 -4.86 8.92 -20.42
N ARG A 44 -3.97 8.20 -19.71
CA ARG A 44 -2.58 7.90 -20.10
C ARG A 44 -1.72 9.13 -20.35
N VAL A 45 -2.00 10.22 -19.63
CA VAL A 45 -1.25 11.48 -19.70
C VAL A 45 -0.25 11.59 -18.55
N ALA A 46 -0.58 11.04 -17.38
CA ALA A 46 0.22 11.05 -16.18
C ALA A 46 0.51 9.62 -15.70
N MET A 47 1.64 9.47 -15.02
CA MET A 47 2.05 8.20 -14.40
C MET A 47 2.37 8.45 -12.93
N VAL A 48 1.82 7.60 -12.08
CA VAL A 48 2.27 7.47 -10.69
C VAL A 48 3.45 6.52 -10.70
N ASP A 49 4.63 6.99 -10.29
CA ASP A 49 5.79 6.15 -10.00
C ASP A 49 6.13 6.29 -8.52
N PHE A 50 5.84 5.25 -7.76
CA PHE A 50 5.80 5.27 -6.31
C PHE A 50 6.61 4.11 -5.72
N GLN A 51 7.33 4.41 -4.64
CA GLN A 51 8.13 3.43 -3.91
C GLN A 51 8.13 3.71 -2.41
N TRP A 52 7.87 2.67 -1.63
CA TRP A 52 8.12 2.62 -0.18
C TRP A 52 9.22 1.62 0.12
N SER A 53 10.35 2.13 0.62
CA SER A 53 11.44 1.29 1.10
C SER A 53 11.05 0.61 2.42
N LYS A 54 11.56 -0.61 2.64
CA LYS A 54 11.41 -1.36 3.90
C LYS A 54 11.83 -0.56 5.14
N SER A 55 12.74 0.41 4.99
CA SER A 55 13.24 1.24 6.10
C SER A 55 12.21 2.20 6.70
N LEU A 56 11.09 2.42 6.01
CA LEU A 56 9.98 3.24 6.53
C LEU A 56 9.04 2.46 7.47
N PHE A 57 9.20 1.14 7.53
CA PHE A 57 8.38 0.26 8.34
C PHE A 57 9.18 -0.20 9.56
N ASP A 58 8.48 -0.33 10.68
CA ASP A 58 9.05 -0.85 11.93
C ASP A 58 9.28 -2.36 11.82
N GLU A 59 8.36 -3.06 11.16
CA GLU A 59 8.51 -4.46 10.74
C GLU A 59 8.23 -4.56 9.25
N TYR A 60 9.07 -5.29 8.53
CA TYR A 60 8.85 -5.59 7.11
C TYR A 60 9.37 -6.99 6.80
N ASP A 61 8.45 -7.89 6.44
CA ASP A 61 8.76 -9.25 6.01
C ASP A 61 8.04 -9.52 4.69
N CYS A 62 8.81 -9.99 3.70
CA CYS A 62 8.29 -10.42 2.41
C CYS A 62 9.13 -11.60 1.92
N SER A 63 8.64 -12.81 2.20
CA SER A 63 9.38 -14.04 1.91
C SER A 63 9.58 -14.29 0.41
N GLN A 64 8.62 -13.87 -0.42
CA GLN A 64 8.66 -14.03 -1.87
C GLN A 64 8.11 -12.77 -2.54
N PRO A 65 8.69 -12.32 -3.66
CA PRO A 65 8.13 -11.22 -4.44
C PRO A 65 6.69 -11.55 -4.83
N THR A 66 5.77 -10.65 -4.51
CA THR A 66 4.35 -10.83 -4.77
C THR A 66 3.74 -9.57 -5.36
N LYS A 67 2.63 -9.75 -6.07
CA LYS A 67 1.86 -8.64 -6.65
C LYS A 67 0.46 -8.67 -6.10
N ILE A 68 -0.05 -7.51 -5.72
CA ILE A 68 -1.43 -7.36 -5.29
C ILE A 68 -2.08 -6.18 -6.01
N CYS A 69 -3.18 -6.46 -6.68
CA CYS A 69 -4.04 -5.42 -7.22
C CYS A 69 -5.01 -4.96 -6.13
N ILE A 70 -5.06 -3.66 -5.87
CA ILE A 70 -5.87 -3.08 -4.80
C ILE A 70 -6.72 -1.96 -5.40
N ASN A 71 -8.00 -1.96 -5.04
CA ASN A 71 -8.84 -0.78 -5.21
C ASN A 71 -8.45 0.27 -4.16
N ILE A 72 -7.84 1.35 -4.63
CA ILE A 72 -7.24 2.40 -3.81
C ILE A 72 -8.34 3.17 -3.07
N THR A 73 -9.50 3.36 -3.70
CA THR A 73 -10.67 4.00 -3.09
C THR A 73 -11.22 3.20 -1.92
N GLU A 74 -11.29 1.87 -2.01
CA GLU A 74 -11.69 1.00 -0.90
C GLU A 74 -10.64 1.00 0.23
N MET A 75 -9.35 0.97 -0.11
CA MET A 75 -8.26 1.09 0.87
C MET A 75 -8.37 2.39 1.68
N LEU A 76 -8.68 3.52 1.02
CA LEU A 76 -8.90 4.80 1.70
C LEU A 76 -10.09 4.79 2.67
N LYS A 77 -11.17 4.07 2.35
CA LYS A 77 -12.31 3.93 3.27
C LYS A 77 -11.91 3.21 4.55
N LEU A 78 -11.04 2.21 4.46
CA LEU A 78 -10.50 1.48 5.61
C LEU A 78 -9.56 2.38 6.44
N LEU A 79 -8.68 3.14 5.78
CA LEU A 79 -7.75 4.07 6.42
C LEU A 79 -8.39 5.38 6.91
N LYS A 80 -9.68 5.62 6.61
CA LYS A 80 -10.38 6.86 6.98
C LYS A 80 -10.32 7.14 8.48
N ARG A 81 -10.37 6.08 9.29
CA ARG A 81 -10.32 6.14 10.76
C ARG A 81 -8.91 6.19 11.34
N ALA A 82 -7.87 5.90 10.56
CA ALA A 82 -6.49 6.02 11.01
C ALA A 82 -6.12 7.50 11.20
N GLY A 83 -5.64 7.81 12.40
CA GLY A 83 -5.22 9.12 12.87
C GLY A 83 -3.71 9.21 13.11
N LYS A 84 -3.29 10.36 13.64
CA LYS A 84 -1.88 10.61 13.97
C LYS A 84 -1.51 9.84 15.25
N GLY A 85 -0.49 8.99 15.18
CA GLY A 85 -0.03 8.16 16.29
C GLY A 85 -0.65 6.76 16.34
N ASP A 86 -1.54 6.43 15.39
CA ASP A 86 -2.00 5.06 15.20
C ASP A 86 -0.97 4.28 14.37
N SER A 87 -0.71 3.05 14.77
CA SER A 87 0.04 2.10 13.95
C SER A 87 -0.89 1.39 12.98
N VAL A 88 -0.36 0.96 11.84
CA VAL A 88 -1.08 0.13 10.88
C VAL A 88 -0.26 -1.11 10.53
N GLU A 89 -0.93 -2.26 10.52
CA GLU A 89 -0.38 -3.54 10.08
C GLU A 89 -1.03 -3.96 8.76
N LEU A 90 -0.19 -4.24 7.77
CA LEU A 90 -0.57 -4.78 6.47
C LEU A 90 -0.14 -6.25 6.40
N THR A 91 -1.08 -7.16 6.16
CA THR A 91 -0.77 -8.59 6.01
C THR A 91 -1.48 -9.18 4.80
N LEU A 92 -0.74 -9.92 3.98
CA LEU A 92 -1.31 -10.63 2.82
C LEU A 92 -1.70 -12.06 3.22
N ASP A 93 -2.99 -12.35 3.13
CA ASP A 93 -3.52 -13.71 3.15
C ASP A 93 -3.50 -14.26 1.71
N GLU A 94 -2.49 -15.05 1.39
CA GLU A 94 -2.26 -15.61 0.06
C GLU A 94 -3.33 -16.64 -0.34
N GLU A 95 -3.86 -17.41 0.62
CA GLU A 95 -4.90 -18.41 0.35
C GLU A 95 -6.22 -17.75 -0.05
N ARG A 96 -6.60 -16.68 0.67
CA ARG A 96 -7.84 -15.94 0.42
C ARG A 96 -7.68 -14.78 -0.56
N ARG A 97 -6.45 -14.52 -1.03
CA ARG A 97 -6.08 -13.37 -1.87
C ARG A 97 -6.61 -12.06 -1.29
N ARG A 98 -6.37 -11.84 0.00
CA ARG A 98 -6.90 -10.70 0.75
C ARG A 98 -5.79 -9.95 1.48
N LEU A 99 -5.73 -8.63 1.27
CA LEU A 99 -4.96 -7.75 2.14
C LEU A 99 -5.77 -7.44 3.38
N ASN A 100 -5.23 -7.76 4.55
CA ASN A 100 -5.78 -7.31 5.83
C ASN A 100 -5.05 -6.04 6.26
N ILE A 101 -5.83 -5.07 6.73
CA ILE A 101 -5.34 -3.81 7.30
C ILE A 101 -5.89 -3.75 8.72
N LYS A 102 -4.98 -3.66 9.71
CA LYS A 102 -5.33 -3.56 11.13
C LYS A 102 -4.77 -2.28 11.74
#